data_AF-A0A431I774-F1
#
_entry.id   AF-A0A431I774-F1
#
_cell.length_a   1.000
_cell.length_b   1.000
_cell.length_c   1.000
_cell.angle_alpha   90.00
_cell.angle_beta   90.00
_cell.angle_gamma   90.00
#
_symmetry.space_group_name_H-M   'P 1'
#
loop_
_entity.id
_entity.type
_entity.pdbx_description
1 polymer ?
#
loop_
_entity_poly.entity_id
_entity_poly.type
_entity_poly.pdbx_seq_one_letter_code
_entity_poly.pdbx_strand_id
1 'polypeptide(L)'
;MKKLLGLLCAVGFIASATAEPTPPPMPMMQNMDPVCQQAMQHIHASHTQIESAIKANDANKVGTLVIANHNYMESFIKQHPECKPKRPPMPPAAQ
;
A
#
# COMPACT_ATOMS: atom_id res chain seq x y z
N MET A 1 -26.31 46.01 26.93
CA MET A 1 -25.57 46.16 25.66
C MET A 1 -24.23 46.81 25.91
N LYS A 2 -23.12 46.06 25.73
CA LYS A 2 -21.83 46.47 25.15
C LYS A 2 -20.81 45.38 25.44
N LYS A 3 -20.62 44.52 24.44
CA LYS A 3 -19.51 43.58 24.31
C LYS A 3 -18.27 44.39 23.97
N LEU A 4 -17.12 44.17 24.59
CA LEU A 4 -15.81 44.37 23.95
C LEU A 4 -14.69 43.69 24.75
N LEU A 5 -13.88 43.00 23.95
CA LEU A 5 -12.46 42.66 24.11
C LEU A 5 -12.04 41.59 25.13
N GLY A 6 -11.41 40.57 24.56
CA GLY A 6 -10.67 39.51 25.23
C GLY A 6 -10.03 38.58 24.21
N LEU A 7 -9.37 39.19 23.21
CA LEU A 7 -8.39 38.53 22.35
C LEU A 7 -7.30 37.95 23.25
N LEU A 8 -7.04 36.63 23.18
CA LEU A 8 -5.77 35.93 23.47
C LEU A 8 -6.05 34.46 23.82
N CYS A 9 -5.79 33.58 22.87
CA CYS A 9 -5.00 32.36 23.05
C CYS A 9 -5.00 31.58 21.74
N ALA A 10 -4.10 32.01 20.86
CA ALA A 10 -3.49 31.13 19.89
C ALA A 10 -2.87 29.95 20.66
N VAL A 11 -3.49 28.78 20.58
CA VAL A 11 -2.85 27.51 20.91
C VAL A 11 -2.82 26.73 19.62
N GLY A 12 -1.61 26.68 19.06
CA GLY A 12 -1.34 26.15 17.74
C GLY A 12 -1.77 24.69 17.63
N PHE A 13 -2.64 24.44 16.67
CA PHE A 13 -2.61 23.17 15.98
C PHE A 13 -1.48 23.25 14.96
N ILE A 14 -0.26 23.03 15.42
CA ILE A 14 0.77 22.48 14.54
C ILE A 14 0.29 21.06 14.29
N ALA A 15 -0.60 20.90 13.31
CA ALA A 15 -0.76 19.62 12.66
C ALA A 15 0.56 19.40 11.94
N SER A 16 1.46 18.68 12.60
CA SER A 16 2.62 18.08 11.97
C SER A 16 2.08 17.19 10.87
N ALA A 17 1.95 17.74 9.66
CA ALA A 17 1.94 16.97 8.44
C ALA A 17 3.33 16.33 8.40
N THR A 18 3.48 15.19 9.05
CA THR A 18 4.54 14.25 8.69
C THR A 18 4.23 13.87 7.26
N ALA A 19 4.83 14.60 6.33
CA ALA A 19 5.02 14.11 4.98
C ALA A 19 5.86 12.84 5.15
N GLU A 20 5.18 11.71 5.36
CA GLU A 20 5.79 10.41 5.24
C GLU A 20 6.49 10.43 3.88
N PRO A 21 7.81 10.23 3.82
CA PRO A 21 8.49 10.14 2.55
C PRO A 21 7.83 8.99 1.80
N THR A 22 7.02 9.32 0.80
CA THR A 22 6.51 8.34 -0.15
C THR A 22 7.73 7.58 -0.63
N PRO A 23 7.79 6.25 -0.42
CA PRO A 23 8.96 5.48 -0.82
C PRO A 23 9.22 5.74 -2.30
N PRO A 24 10.49 5.90 -2.71
CA PRO A 24 10.82 6.14 -4.10
C PRO A 24 10.13 5.09 -4.98
N PRO A 25 9.56 5.48 -6.14
CA PRO A 25 8.90 4.53 -7.02
C PRO A 25 9.89 3.41 -7.33
N MET A 26 9.53 2.16 -7.00
CA MET A 26 10.41 1.03 -7.25
C MET A 26 10.74 0.98 -8.75
N PRO A 27 12.01 0.78 -9.14
CA PRO A 27 12.48 0.89 -10.52
C PRO A 27 11.83 -0.11 -11.51
N MET A 28 11.04 -1.06 -10.99
CA MET A 28 10.36 -2.09 -11.78
C MET A 28 9.18 -1.57 -12.63
N MET A 29 8.66 -0.37 -12.37
CA MET A 29 7.41 0.09 -13.02
C MET A 29 7.58 0.72 -14.41
N GLN A 30 8.80 1.08 -14.84
CA GLN A 30 8.98 1.88 -16.06
C GLN A 30 8.92 1.09 -17.38
N ASN A 31 8.98 -0.24 -17.35
CA ASN A 31 8.95 -1.10 -18.54
C ASN A 31 7.93 -2.25 -18.43
N MET A 32 6.90 -2.07 -17.60
CA MET A 32 5.92 -3.11 -17.34
C MET A 32 4.78 -3.02 -18.36
N ASP A 33 4.34 -4.18 -18.88
CA ASP A 33 3.19 -4.25 -19.77
C ASP A 33 1.95 -3.63 -19.09
N PRO A 34 1.14 -2.80 -19.79
CA PRO A 34 -0.05 -2.18 -19.22
C PRO A 34 -1.03 -3.17 -18.58
N VAL A 35 -1.11 -4.39 -19.10
CA VAL A 35 -1.91 -5.47 -18.52
C VAL A 35 -1.38 -5.82 -17.14
N CYS A 36 -0.07 -6.01 -17.01
CA CYS A 36 0.56 -6.34 -15.74
C CYS A 36 0.49 -5.17 -14.74
N GLN A 37 0.40 -3.92 -15.22
CA GLN A 37 0.19 -2.76 -14.36
C GLN A 37 -1.11 -2.87 -13.55
N GLN A 38 -2.17 -3.51 -14.09
CA GLN A 38 -3.42 -3.75 -13.36
C GLN A 38 -3.21 -4.66 -12.15
N ALA A 39 -2.41 -5.73 -12.31
CA ALA A 39 -2.06 -6.61 -11.21
C ALA A 39 -1.29 -5.86 -10.11
N MET A 40 -0.38 -4.95 -10.49
CA MET A 40 0.35 -4.12 -9.53
C MET A 40 -0.57 -3.15 -8.79
N GLN A 41 -1.53 -2.54 -9.48
CA GLN A 41 -2.53 -1.67 -8.85
C GLN A 41 -3.38 -2.44 -7.85
N HIS A 42 -3.80 -3.66 -8.21
CA HIS A 42 -4.53 -4.54 -7.28
C HIS A 42 -3.70 -4.88 -6.05
N ILE A 43 -2.43 -5.28 -6.22
CA ILE A 43 -1.52 -5.58 -5.10
C ILE A 43 -1.36 -4.36 -4.18
N HIS A 44 -1.18 -3.17 -4.75
CA HIS A 44 -1.02 -1.94 -3.99
C HIS A 44 -2.28 -1.62 -3.17
N ALA A 45 -3.46 -1.70 -3.79
CA ALA A 45 -4.73 -1.48 -3.10
C ALA A 45 -4.96 -2.51 -1.99
N SER A 46 -4.71 -3.79 -2.26
CA SER A 46 -4.80 -4.89 -1.27
C SER A 46 -3.85 -4.66 -0.10
N HIS A 47 -2.61 -4.22 -0.37
CA HIS A 47 -1.63 -3.91 0.67
C HIS A 47 -2.14 -2.82 1.63
N THR A 48 -2.65 -1.70 1.12
CA THR A 48 -3.20 -0.63 1.97
C THR A 48 -4.36 -1.12 2.84
N GLN A 49 -5.23 -1.98 2.31
CA GLN A 49 -6.35 -2.56 3.09
C GLN A 49 -5.84 -3.52 4.18
N ILE A 50 -4.84 -4.34 3.87
CA ILE A 50 -4.22 -5.26 4.83
C ILE A 50 -3.53 -4.47 5.94
N GLU A 51 -2.74 -3.44 5.61
CA GLU A 51 -2.10 -2.58 6.62
C GLU A 51 -3.13 -1.91 7.53
N SER A 52 -4.24 -1.44 6.97
CA SER A 52 -5.33 -0.88 7.77
C SER A 52 -5.94 -1.93 8.73
N ALA A 53 -6.15 -3.17 8.26
CA ALA A 53 -6.64 -4.26 9.10
C ALA A 53 -5.64 -4.68 10.19
N ILE A 54 -4.34 -4.67 9.88
CA ILE A 54 -3.26 -4.90 10.86
C ILE A 54 -3.27 -3.80 11.93
N LYS A 55 -3.33 -2.53 11.53
CA LYS A 55 -3.39 -1.39 12.46
C LYS A 55 -4.63 -1.44 13.35
N ALA A 56 -5.73 -2.00 12.86
CA ALA A 56 -6.96 -2.24 13.61
C ALA A 56 -6.95 -3.53 14.47
N ASN A 57 -5.86 -4.31 14.44
CA ASN A 57 -5.73 -5.60 15.10
C ASN A 57 -6.84 -6.62 14.72
N ASP A 58 -7.31 -6.57 13.47
CA ASP A 58 -8.38 -7.42 12.94
C ASP A 58 -7.79 -8.59 12.12
N ALA A 59 -7.38 -9.65 12.83
CA ALA A 59 -6.75 -10.82 12.21
C ALA A 59 -7.65 -11.54 11.19
N ASN A 60 -8.97 -11.56 11.43
CA ASN A 60 -9.93 -12.19 10.51
C ASN A 60 -9.98 -11.44 9.18
N LYS A 61 -10.00 -10.10 9.24
CA LYS A 61 -9.98 -9.26 8.05
C LYS A 61 -8.64 -9.34 7.32
N VAL A 62 -7.52 -9.40 8.03
CA VAL A 62 -6.20 -9.66 7.42
C VAL A 62 -6.22 -10.96 6.63
N GLY A 63 -6.66 -12.07 7.24
CA GLY A 63 -6.74 -13.37 6.57
C GLY A 63 -7.64 -13.33 5.33
N THR A 64 -8.82 -12.72 5.45
CA THR A 64 -9.78 -12.58 4.35
C THR A 64 -9.19 -11.81 3.17
N LEU A 65 -8.52 -10.68 3.43
CA LEU A 65 -7.92 -9.84 2.40
C LEU A 65 -6.75 -10.53 1.71
N VAL A 66 -5.89 -11.23 2.47
CA VAL A 66 -4.75 -11.97 1.90
C VAL A 66 -5.22 -13.09 0.97
N ILE A 67 -6.24 -13.86 1.38
CA ILE A 67 -6.81 -14.93 0.55
C ILE A 67 -7.45 -14.35 -0.72
N ALA A 68 -8.20 -13.27 -0.60
CA ALA A 68 -8.81 -12.60 -1.75
C ALA A 68 -7.76 -12.12 -2.76
N ASN A 69 -6.69 -11.47 -2.26
CA ASN A 69 -5.58 -11.03 -3.09
C ASN A 69 -4.86 -12.21 -3.78
N HIS A 70 -4.63 -13.31 -3.06
CA HIS A 70 -4.03 -14.52 -3.65
C HIS A 70 -4.90 -15.08 -4.78
N ASN A 71 -6.20 -15.28 -4.55
CA ASN A 71 -7.12 -15.83 -5.54
C ASN A 71 -7.24 -14.95 -6.80
N TYR A 72 -7.27 -13.63 -6.61
CA TYR A 72 -7.22 -12.69 -7.72
C TYR A 72 -5.94 -12.86 -8.53
N MET A 73 -4.78 -12.86 -7.87
CA MET A 73 -3.48 -12.95 -8.55
C MET A 73 -3.30 -14.28 -9.29
N GLU A 74 -3.73 -15.40 -8.71
CA GLU A 74 -3.71 -16.71 -9.40
C GLU A 74 -4.59 -16.68 -10.65
N SER A 75 -5.81 -16.13 -10.54
CA SER A 75 -6.75 -16.03 -11.66
C SER A 75 -6.25 -15.06 -12.74
N PHE A 76 -5.61 -13.98 -12.35
CA PHE A 76 -5.04 -12.97 -13.24
C PHE A 76 -3.84 -13.54 -14.00
N ILE A 77 -2.87 -14.16 -13.30
CA ILE A 77 -1.69 -14.76 -13.92
C ILE A 77 -2.07 -15.93 -14.83
N LYS A 78 -3.14 -16.68 -14.51
CA LYS A 78 -3.66 -17.72 -15.40
C LYS A 78 -4.12 -17.16 -16.76
N GLN A 79 -4.65 -15.93 -16.78
CA GLN A 79 -5.08 -15.24 -18.01
C GLN A 79 -3.93 -14.46 -18.66
N HIS A 80 -2.96 -14.02 -17.85
CA HIS A 80 -1.84 -13.16 -18.22
C HIS A 80 -0.51 -13.75 -17.71
N PRO A 81 -0.06 -14.90 -18.27
CA PRO A 81 1.14 -15.60 -17.79
C PRO A 81 2.42 -14.77 -17.89
N GLU A 82 2.47 -13.79 -18.79
CA GLU A 82 3.53 -12.79 -18.94
C GLU A 82 3.72 -11.92 -17.70
N CYS A 83 2.67 -11.76 -16.89
CA CYS A 83 2.70 -10.98 -15.65
C CYS A 83 3.22 -11.76 -14.44
N LYS A 84 3.61 -13.03 -14.62
CA LYS A 84 4.19 -13.83 -13.53
C LYS A 84 5.51 -13.21 -13.06
N PRO A 85 5.68 -12.93 -11.75
CA PRO A 85 6.94 -12.43 -11.24
C PRO A 85 8.10 -13.35 -11.61
N LYS A 86 9.10 -12.82 -12.33
CA LYS A 86 10.35 -13.53 -12.57
C LYS A 86 11.12 -13.54 -11.26
N ARG A 87 11.25 -14.70 -10.62
CA ARG A 87 12.11 -14.82 -9.44
C ARG A 87 13.55 -14.56 -9.88
N PRO A 88 14.27 -13.62 -9.26
CA PRO A 88 15.71 -13.56 -9.44
C PRO A 88 16.30 -14.91 -8.99
N PRO A 89 17.43 -15.36 -9.57
CA PRO A 89 18.12 -16.54 -9.08
C PRO A 89 18.39 -16.37 -7.58
N MET A 90 18.07 -17.39 -6.80
CA MET A 90 18.39 -17.43 -5.38
C MET A 90 19.92 -17.32 -5.25
N PRO A 91 20.44 -16.39 -4.43
CA PRO A 91 21.88 -16.30 -4.22
C PRO A 91 22.39 -17.65 -3.68
N PRO A 92 23.62 -18.07 -4.04
CA PRO A 92 24.20 -19.29 -3.51
C PRO A 92 24.20 -19.21 -1.98
N ALA A 93 23.90 -20.34 -1.33
CA ALA A 93 24.02 -20.43 0.12
C ALA A 93 25.44 -20.01 0.53
N ALA A 94 25.56 -19.06 1.45
CA ALA A 94 26.84 -18.71 2.03
C ALA A 94 27.43 -19.97 2.67
N GLN A 95 28.63 -20.36 2.23
CA GLN A 95 29.43 -21.42 2.84
C GLN A 95 30.14 -20.88 4.07
#